data_AF-A0AAV1UWD5-F1
#
_entry.id   AF-A0AAV1UWD5-F1
#
_cell.length_a   1.000
_cell.length_b   1.000
_cell.length_c   1.000
_cell.angle_alpha   90.00
_cell.angle_beta   90.00
_cell.angle_gamma   90.00
#
_symmetry.space_group_name_H-M   'P 1'
#
loop_
_entity.id
_entity.type
_entity.pdbx_description
1 polymer ?
#
loop_
_entity_poly.entity_id
_entity_poly.type
_entity_poly.pdbx_seq_one_letter_code
_entity_poly.pdbx_strand_id
1 'polypeptide(L)'
;MRTFGCQTYILTPKENRLKWDPKARAGIFVGYEEVSKAYRVYDIEAGQVVISRDVNFDESTFGLQLPITDEDVDDLDFELLDLDEEEC
;
A
#
# COMPACT_ATOMS: atom_id res chain seq x y z
N MET A 1 -7.15 7.31 -16.49
CA MET A 1 -6.05 7.66 -15.56
C MET A 1 -6.34 6.95 -14.26
N ARG A 2 -5.33 6.40 -13.60
CA ARG A 2 -5.42 5.74 -12.28
C ARG A 2 -5.20 6.73 -11.14
N THR A 3 -5.81 6.45 -9.99
CA THR A 3 -5.73 7.32 -8.80
C THR A 3 -4.45 7.08 -8.00
N PHE A 4 -3.65 8.13 -7.79
CA PHE A 4 -2.46 8.08 -6.95
C PHE A 4 -2.79 7.69 -5.51
N GLY A 5 -1.91 6.92 -4.86
CA GLY A 5 -2.11 6.48 -3.48
C GLY A 5 -3.09 5.33 -3.29
N CYS A 6 -3.68 4.80 -4.37
CA CYS A 6 -4.53 3.61 -4.27
C CYS A 6 -3.70 2.35 -4.01
N GLN A 7 -4.34 1.35 -3.42
CA GLN A 7 -3.73 0.05 -3.21
C GLN A 7 -3.58 -0.68 -4.55
N THR A 8 -2.45 -1.34 -4.71
CA THR A 8 -2.08 -2.03 -5.94
C THR A 8 -1.45 -3.38 -5.65
N TYR A 9 -1.55 -4.27 -6.62
CA TYR A 9 -1.04 -5.63 -6.53
C TYR A 9 -0.16 -5.93 -7.73
N ILE A 10 1.13 -6.10 -7.48
CA ILE A 10 2.14 -6.40 -8.51
C ILE A 10 2.17 -7.91 -8.75
N LEU A 11 1.99 -8.33 -10.00
CA LEU A 11 2.05 -9.74 -10.35
C LEU A 11 3.52 -10.22 -10.39
N THR A 12 3.90 -11.09 -9.47
CA THR A 12 5.15 -11.88 -9.59
C THR A 12 5.05 -12.85 -10.79
N PRO A 13 6.05 -12.89 -11.67
CA PRO A 13 6.09 -13.83 -12.79
C PRO A 13 6.05 -15.29 -12.29
N LYS A 14 5.45 -16.19 -13.08
CA LYS A 14 5.37 -17.63 -12.73
C LYS A 14 6.75 -18.27 -12.57
N GLU A 15 7.75 -17.80 -13.31
CA GLU A 15 9.13 -18.29 -13.25
C GLU A 15 9.81 -18.01 -11.91
N ASN A 16 9.37 -16.95 -11.21
CA ASN A 16 9.90 -16.55 -9.91
C ASN A 16 9.02 -17.03 -8.74
N ARG A 17 8.11 -18.01 -8.96
CA ARG A 17 7.22 -18.55 -7.92
C ARG A 17 7.43 -20.04 -7.72
N LEU A 18 7.50 -20.47 -6.46
CA LEU A 18 7.37 -21.87 -6.07
C LEU A 18 5.89 -22.21 -5.81
N LYS A 19 5.62 -23.50 -5.58
CA LYS A 19 4.26 -24.09 -5.49
C LYS A 19 3.34 -23.46 -4.42
N TRP A 20 3.89 -22.65 -3.52
CA TRP A 20 3.16 -21.99 -2.43
C TRP A 20 3.46 -20.49 -2.31
N ASP A 21 4.17 -19.91 -3.28
CA ASP A 21 4.47 -18.48 -3.26
C ASP A 21 3.24 -17.62 -3.58
N PRO A 22 3.14 -16.43 -2.96
CA PRO A 22 2.02 -15.52 -3.16
C PRO A 22 1.90 -15.08 -4.63
N LYS A 23 0.64 -14.98 -5.08
CA LYS A 23 0.28 -14.64 -6.46
C LYS A 23 0.34 -13.15 -6.79
N ALA A 24 0.63 -12.28 -5.84
CA ALA A 24 0.93 -10.89 -6.06
C ALA A 24 1.57 -10.31 -4.80
N ARG A 25 2.21 -9.16 -4.96
CA ARG A 25 2.77 -8.38 -3.86
C ARG A 25 1.98 -7.08 -3.73
N ALA A 26 1.62 -6.73 -2.50
CA ALA A 26 0.87 -5.51 -2.23
C ALA A 26 1.78 -4.29 -2.33
N GLY A 27 1.23 -3.20 -2.84
CA GLY A 27 1.95 -1.95 -3.01
C GLY A 27 1.01 -0.74 -3.14
N ILE A 28 1.60 0.45 -3.21
CA ILE A 28 0.88 1.71 -3.39
C ILE A 28 1.21 2.29 -4.76
N PHE A 29 0.20 2.74 -5.50
CA PHE A 29 0.44 3.43 -6.76
C PHE A 29 1.09 4.81 -6.54
N VAL A 30 2.34 4.96 -7.01
CA VAL A 30 3.10 6.21 -6.88
C VAL A 30 3.06 7.03 -8.17
N GLY A 31 3.00 6.37 -9.34
CA GLY A 31 2.85 7.09 -10.60
C GLY A 31 3.18 6.30 -11.85
N TYR A 32 3.38 7.01 -12.94
CA TYR A 32 3.65 6.42 -14.25
C TYR A 32 5.15 6.44 -14.53
N GLU A 33 5.63 5.43 -15.25
CA GLU A 33 7.00 5.43 -15.74
C GLU A 33 7.13 6.33 -16.98
N GLU A 34 8.21 7.11 -17.07
CA GLU A 34 8.38 8.11 -18.13
C GLU A 34 8.82 7.48 -19.45
N VAL A 35 9.64 6.42 -19.36
CA VAL A 35 10.29 5.80 -20.52
C VAL A 35 9.48 4.64 -21.11
N SER A 36 8.62 4.01 -20.31
CA SER A 36 7.92 2.80 -20.71
C SER A 36 6.46 2.78 -20.28
N LYS A 37 5.64 1.95 -20.94
CA LYS A 37 4.24 1.69 -20.53
C LYS A 37 4.21 0.84 -19.26
N ALA A 38 4.68 1.39 -18.16
CA ALA A 38 4.77 0.77 -16.85
C ALA A 38 4.34 1.76 -15.77
N TYR A 39 4.16 1.23 -14.57
CA TYR A 39 3.75 1.96 -13.39
C TYR A 39 4.83 1.90 -12.33
N ARG A 40 5.03 3.00 -11.62
CA ARG A 40 5.82 3.11 -10.40
C ARG A 40 4.92 2.77 -9.23
N VAL A 41 5.26 1.69 -8.54
CA VAL A 41 4.52 1.16 -7.39
C VAL A 41 5.49 1.06 -6.22
N TYR A 42 5.09 1.58 -5.06
CA TYR A 42 5.83 1.38 -3.83
C TYR A 42 5.49 -0.01 -3.28
N ASP A 43 6.47 -0.91 -3.26
CA ASP A 43 6.35 -2.25 -2.69
C ASP A 43 6.48 -2.14 -1.17
N ILE A 44 5.40 -2.48 -0.45
CA ILE A 44 5.32 -2.32 1.01
C ILE A 44 6.27 -3.31 1.71
N GLU A 45 6.41 -4.51 1.17
CA GLU A 45 7.26 -5.56 1.76
C GLU A 45 8.75 -5.27 1.52
N ALA A 46 9.11 -4.76 0.34
CA ALA A 46 10.49 -4.47 -0.02
C ALA A 46 10.94 -3.04 0.34
N GLY A 47 10.01 -2.17 0.74
CA GLY A 47 10.29 -0.77 1.11
C GLY A 47 10.88 0.07 -0.02
N GLN A 48 10.54 -0.23 -1.27
CA GLN A 48 11.14 0.42 -2.43
C GLN A 48 10.14 0.62 -3.57
N VAL A 49 10.41 1.61 -4.43
CA VAL A 49 9.62 1.81 -5.64
C VAL A 49 10.08 0.86 -6.72
N VAL A 50 9.17 0.00 -7.18
CA VAL A 50 9.37 -0.91 -8.29
C VAL A 50 8.60 -0.45 -9.52
N ILE A 51 9.16 -0.75 -10.69
CA ILE A 51 8.54 -0.43 -11.98
C ILE A 51 7.96 -1.74 -12.54
N SER A 52 6.64 -1.80 -12.70
CA SER A 52 5.97 -2.98 -13.25
C SER A 52 4.86 -2.61 -14.22
N ARG A 53 4.67 -3.48 -15.23
CA ARG A 53 3.56 -3.36 -16.20
C ARG A 53 2.32 -4.11 -15.73
N ASP A 54 2.53 -5.25 -15.09
CA ASP A 54 1.48 -6.16 -14.64
C ASP A 54 1.09 -5.79 -13.20
N VAL A 55 0.25 -4.75 -13.10
CA VAL A 55 -0.24 -4.20 -11.83
C VAL A 55 -1.76 -4.17 -11.86
N ASN A 56 -2.39 -4.72 -10.82
CA ASN A 56 -3.82 -4.54 -10.58
C ASN A 56 -4.05 -3.39 -9.59
N PHE A 57 -5.09 -2.58 -9.83
CA PHE A 57 -5.39 -1.38 -9.07
C PHE A 57 -6.71 -1.56 -8.34
N ASP A 58 -6.69 -1.45 -7.02
CA ASP A 58 -7.90 -1.32 -6.22
C ASP A 58 -8.09 0.16 -5.87
N GLU A 59 -8.82 0.86 -6.74
CA GLU A 59 -9.10 2.30 -6.60
C GLU A 59 -10.14 2.59 -5.51
N SER A 60 -10.66 1.57 -4.84
CA SER A 60 -11.57 1.69 -3.69
C SER A 60 -10.82 1.87 -2.37
N THR A 61 -9.55 1.44 -2.34
CA THR A 61 -8.73 1.36 -1.14
C THR A 61 -7.55 2.31 -1.26
N PHE A 62 -7.34 3.15 -0.25
CA PHE A 62 -6.31 4.19 -0.24
C PHE A 62 -5.45 4.09 1.02
N GLY A 63 -4.16 4.40 0.87
CA GLY A 63 -3.21 4.43 1.99
C GLY A 63 -2.69 3.06 2.42
N LEU A 64 -1.92 3.06 3.51
CA LEU A 64 -1.45 1.85 4.17
C LEU A 64 -2.53 1.41 5.15
N GLN A 65 -3.25 0.32 4.84
CA GLN A 65 -3.92 -0.44 5.90
C GLN A 65 -2.82 -1.15 6.68
N LEU A 66 -2.25 -0.43 7.65
CA LEU A 66 -1.52 -1.11 8.70
C LEU A 66 -2.53 -2.02 9.40
N PRO A 67 -2.19 -3.29 9.69
CA PRO A 67 -2.99 -4.07 10.59
C PRO A 67 -2.99 -3.28 11.90
N ILE A 68 -4.13 -2.66 12.22
CA ILE A 68 -4.39 -2.13 13.54
C ILE A 68 -4.39 -3.39 14.40
N THR A 69 -3.30 -3.63 15.11
CA THR A 69 -3.35 -4.67 16.14
C THR A 69 -4.25 -4.14 17.25
N ASP A 70 -4.93 -5.02 17.98
CA ASP A 70 -5.77 -4.58 19.10
C ASP A 70 -4.98 -3.70 20.10
N GLU A 71 -3.64 -3.80 20.11
CA GLU A 71 -2.73 -2.98 20.91
C GLU A 71 -2.59 -1.53 20.40
N ASP A 72 -2.74 -1.26 19.09
CA ASP A 72 -2.57 0.08 18.51
C ASP A 72 -3.83 0.98 18.62
N VAL A 73 -4.96 0.43 19.09
CA VAL A 73 -6.23 1.17 19.25
C VAL A 73 -6.21 2.00 20.53
N ASP A 74 -5.60 1.48 21.60
CA ASP A 74 -5.52 2.15 22.90
C ASP A 74 -4.67 3.44 22.84
N ASP A 75 -3.65 3.52 21.97
CA ASP A 75 -2.81 4.72 21.83
C ASP A 75 -3.55 5.89 21.12
N LEU A 76 -4.48 5.59 20.21
CA LEU A 76 -5.26 6.62 19.47
C LEU A 76 -6.46 7.15 20.26
N ASP A 77 -6.95 6.36 21.21
CA ASP A 77 -7.95 6.74 22.22
C ASP A 77 -7.39 7.82 23.15
N PHE A 78 -6.18 7.63 23.64
CA PHE A 78 -5.58 8.47 24.68
C PHE A 78 -5.31 9.91 24.19
N GLU A 79 -4.81 10.09 22.97
CA GLU A 79 -4.57 11.43 22.39
C GLU A 79 -5.86 12.24 22.14
N LEU A 80 -7.01 11.59 21.97
CA LEU A 80 -8.30 12.27 21.78
C LEU A 80 -8.94 12.73 23.09
N LEU A 81 -8.62 12.07 24.21
CA LEU A 81 -9.07 12.49 25.54
C LEU A 81 -8.32 13.74 26.03
N ASP A 82 -7.06 13.91 25.62
CA ASP A 82 -6.25 15.10 25.94
C ASP A 82 -6.75 16.37 25.25
N LEU A 83 -7.51 16.27 24.14
CA LEU A 83 -8.04 17.41 23.39
C LEU A 83 -9.32 18.02 23.97
N ASP A 84 -10.06 17.28 24.81
CA ASP A 84 -11.26 17.80 25.49
C ASP A 84 -10.91 18.62 26.75
N GLU A 85 -9.66 18.60 27.24
CA GLU A 85 -9.21 19.38 28.39
C GLU A 85 -8.62 20.78 28.04
N GLU A 86 -8.56 21.16 26.76
CA GLU A 86 -8.01 22.46 26.31
C GLU A 86 -9.04 23.49 25.79
N GLU A 87 -10.29 23.48 26.27
CA GLU A 87 -11.16 24.68 26.20
C GLU A 87 -11.29 25.36 27.57
N CYS A 88 -10.56 26.48 27.72
CA CYS A 88 -10.64 27.44 28.82
C CYS A 88 -11.81 28.42 28.67
#